data_AF-A0A928CAY8-F1
#
_entry.id   AF-A0A928CAY8-F1
#
_cell.length_a   1.000
_cell.length_b   1.000
_cell.length_c   1.000
_cell.angle_alpha   90.00
_cell.angle_beta   90.00
_cell.angle_gamma   90.00
#
_symmetry.space_group_name_H-M   'P 1'
#
loop_
_entity.id
_entity.type
_entity.pdbx_description
1 polymer ?
#
loop_
_entity_poly.entity_id
_entity_poly.type
_entity_poly.pdbx_seq_one_letter_code
_entity_poly.pdbx_strand_id
1 'polypeptide(L)'
;TASYHYGLMEKTYFDSIGEAAAVQYFREDPYVFYEIDDWTWSPLTTNTEFVAIATGQNANGEWGETTIVEFVTNTDGCAELSRANLNIYPNPAKDFVKVSTDNSQQTTVKIYNTVGMLVEEIEMNSGEIEINVSDYKSGIYFINVNGKVEKLIVE
;
A
#
# COMPACT_ATOMS: atom_id res chain seq x y z
N THR A 1 -7.38 40.15 -17.07
CA THR A 1 -7.94 39.09 -16.18
C THR A 1 -6.76 38.29 -15.65
N ALA A 2 -6.84 37.72 -14.45
CA ALA A 2 -5.80 36.82 -13.96
C ALA A 2 -5.92 35.44 -14.62
N SER A 3 -4.81 34.71 -14.73
CA SER A 3 -4.75 33.35 -15.28
C SER A 3 -4.06 32.40 -14.31
N TYR A 4 -4.47 31.14 -14.30
CA TYR A 4 -3.89 30.10 -13.48
C TYR A 4 -3.37 28.96 -14.35
N HIS A 5 -2.21 28.42 -13.98
CA HIS A 5 -1.46 27.39 -14.69
C HIS A 5 -1.05 26.29 -13.72
N TYR A 6 -1.35 25.04 -14.04
CA TYR A 6 -1.03 23.91 -13.17
C TYR A 6 -0.87 22.62 -13.95
N GLY A 7 -0.12 21.68 -13.38
CA GLY A 7 0.16 20.42 -14.05
C GLY A 7 0.91 19.41 -13.19
N LEU A 8 1.04 18.21 -13.75
CA LEU A 8 1.83 17.12 -13.21
C LEU A 8 2.97 16.77 -14.18
N MET A 9 4.13 16.43 -13.63
CA MET A 9 5.30 15.98 -14.38
C MET A 9 5.95 14.80 -13.64
N GLU A 10 6.44 13.80 -14.35
CA GLU A 10 7.25 12.74 -13.72
C GLU A 10 8.52 13.34 -13.11
N LYS A 11 8.85 12.92 -11.89
CA LYS A 11 9.98 13.48 -11.14
C LYS A 11 11.32 13.28 -11.86
N THR A 12 11.48 12.15 -12.56
CA THR A 12 12.64 11.86 -13.41
C THR A 12 12.85 12.93 -14.50
N TYR A 13 11.76 13.37 -15.14
CA TYR A 13 11.82 14.41 -16.15
C TYR A 13 12.05 15.78 -15.53
N PHE A 14 11.36 16.10 -14.42
CA PHE A 14 11.56 17.33 -13.65
C PHE A 14 13.03 17.50 -13.25
N ASP A 15 13.65 16.48 -12.68
CA ASP A 15 15.05 16.49 -12.25
C ASP A 15 16.01 16.66 -13.45
N SER A 16 15.61 16.18 -14.64
CA SER A 16 16.43 16.29 -15.86
C SER A 16 16.45 17.70 -16.47
N ILE A 17 15.34 18.44 -16.39
CA ILE A 17 15.22 19.80 -16.96
C ILE A 17 15.49 20.89 -15.92
N GLY A 18 15.36 20.55 -14.63
CA GLY A 18 15.50 21.47 -13.51
C GLY A 18 14.27 22.34 -13.28
N GLU A 19 14.16 22.85 -12.05
CA GLU A 19 12.99 23.59 -11.56
C GLU A 19 12.60 24.77 -12.47
N ALA A 20 13.57 25.61 -12.85
CA ALA A 20 13.30 26.80 -13.65
C ALA A 20 12.67 26.46 -15.02
N ALA A 21 13.16 25.40 -15.68
CA ALA A 21 12.62 24.96 -16.96
C ALA A 21 11.24 24.30 -16.80
N ALA A 22 11.04 23.53 -15.72
CA ALA A 22 9.75 22.93 -15.42
C ALA A 22 8.68 24.00 -15.14
N VAL A 23 9.02 25.05 -14.39
CA VAL A 23 8.10 26.17 -14.15
C VAL A 23 7.80 26.92 -15.45
N GLN A 24 8.80 27.15 -16.30
CA GLN A 24 8.58 27.78 -17.61
C GLN A 24 7.66 26.94 -18.50
N TYR A 25 7.83 25.62 -18.51
CA TYR A 25 6.99 24.68 -19.25
C TYR A 25 5.50 24.88 -18.91
N PHE A 26 5.15 24.97 -17.63
CA PHE A 26 3.76 25.17 -17.21
C PHE A 26 3.24 26.59 -17.44
N ARG A 27 4.12 27.62 -17.45
CA ARG A 27 3.72 29.00 -17.79
C ARG A 27 3.42 29.20 -19.26
N GLU A 28 4.02 28.38 -20.12
CA GLU A 28 3.82 28.35 -21.56
C GLU A 28 2.73 27.36 -21.98
N ASP A 29 2.12 26.63 -21.02
CA ASP A 29 1.05 25.69 -21.32
C ASP A 29 -0.12 26.43 -22.00
N PRO A 30 -0.53 26.01 -23.20
CA PRO A 30 -1.60 26.69 -23.93
C PRO A 30 -2.98 26.55 -23.24
N TYR A 31 -3.12 25.64 -22.27
CA TYR A 31 -4.35 25.44 -21.51
C TYR A 31 -4.35 26.27 -20.22
N VAL A 32 -4.70 27.55 -20.37
CA VAL A 32 -5.09 28.40 -19.24
C VAL A 32 -6.48 27.99 -18.76
N PHE A 33 -6.56 27.40 -17.57
CA PHE A 33 -7.83 27.04 -16.96
C PHE A 33 -8.41 28.20 -16.14
N TYR A 34 -9.70 28.44 -16.33
CA TYR A 34 -10.51 29.28 -15.44
C TYR A 34 -11.20 28.35 -14.43
N GLU A 35 -11.38 28.80 -13.19
CA GLU A 35 -12.03 28.02 -12.11
C GLU A 35 -13.38 27.44 -12.57
N ILE A 36 -13.40 26.16 -12.96
CA ILE A 36 -14.60 25.35 -13.11
C ILE A 36 -14.30 23.89 -12.77
N ASP A 37 -15.23 23.31 -12.02
CA ASP A 37 -15.18 22.03 -11.31
C ASP A 37 -15.02 20.80 -12.25
N ASP A 38 -13.95 20.04 -12.03
CA ASP A 38 -13.92 18.67 -11.48
C ASP A 38 -12.60 18.02 -11.90
N TRP A 39 -11.79 17.66 -10.90
CA TRP A 39 -10.36 17.42 -11.04
C TRP A 39 -10.05 15.93 -11.09
N THR A 40 -10.12 15.33 -12.28
CA THR A 40 -9.56 13.99 -12.48
C THR A 40 -8.50 14.02 -13.55
N TRP A 41 -7.24 13.95 -13.12
CA TRP A 41 -6.12 13.63 -14.00
C TRP A 41 -6.38 12.28 -14.69
N SER A 42 -5.90 12.13 -15.92
CA SER A 42 -5.76 10.80 -16.52
C SER A 42 -5.07 9.86 -15.54
N PRO A 43 -5.43 8.55 -15.52
CA PRO A 43 -4.86 7.61 -14.58
C PRO A 43 -3.33 7.66 -14.64
N LEU A 44 -2.71 7.99 -13.51
CA LEU A 44 -1.27 8.10 -13.37
C LEU A 44 -0.64 6.71 -13.26
N THR A 45 0.58 6.57 -13.78
CA THR A 45 1.37 5.36 -13.60
C THR A 45 1.58 5.09 -12.11
N THR A 46 1.33 3.86 -11.66
CA THR A 46 1.48 3.45 -10.26
C THR A 46 2.95 3.36 -9.84
N ASN A 47 3.25 3.48 -8.54
CA ASN A 47 4.61 3.43 -7.99
C ASN A 47 5.59 4.37 -8.71
N THR A 48 5.11 5.53 -9.14
CA THR A 48 5.88 6.51 -9.91
C THR A 48 5.86 7.85 -9.17
N GLU A 49 7.03 8.48 -9.09
CA GLU A 49 7.19 9.80 -8.46
C GLU A 49 6.77 10.90 -9.44
N PHE A 50 5.97 11.84 -8.96
CA PHE A 50 5.47 12.99 -9.70
C PHE A 50 5.74 14.28 -8.93
N VAL A 51 5.82 15.37 -9.69
CA VAL A 51 5.89 16.74 -9.20
C VAL A 51 4.65 17.48 -9.70
N ALA A 52 3.87 18.03 -8.77
CA ALA A 52 2.77 18.94 -9.04
C ALA A 52 3.28 20.38 -8.99
N ILE A 53 3.00 21.16 -10.03
CA ILE A 53 3.40 22.57 -10.12
C ILE A 53 2.17 23.44 -10.35
N ALA A 54 2.08 24.56 -9.63
CA ALA A 54 0.99 25.52 -9.73
C ALA A 54 1.52 26.97 -9.66
N THR A 55 1.05 27.83 -10.56
CA THR A 55 1.40 29.26 -10.57
C THR A 55 0.28 30.11 -11.18
N GLY A 56 0.21 31.38 -10.78
CA GLY A 56 -0.79 32.34 -11.27
C GLY A 56 -0.12 33.59 -11.85
N GLN A 57 -0.78 34.18 -12.85
CA GLN A 57 -0.40 35.48 -13.41
C GLN A 57 -1.54 36.47 -13.18
N ASN A 58 -1.24 37.64 -12.64
CA ASN A 58 -2.25 38.68 -12.43
C ASN A 58 -2.60 39.39 -13.76
N ALA A 59 -3.58 40.30 -13.70
CA ALA A 59 -4.03 41.03 -14.89
C ALA A 59 -2.97 41.95 -15.54
N ASN A 60 -1.87 42.24 -14.82
CA ASN A 60 -0.75 43.05 -15.32
C ASN A 60 0.35 42.19 -15.97
N GLY A 61 0.21 40.86 -15.98
CA GLY A 61 1.25 39.95 -16.49
C GLY A 61 2.31 39.57 -15.46
N GLU A 62 2.15 39.93 -14.19
CA GLU A 62 3.10 39.59 -13.13
C GLU A 62 2.80 38.20 -12.58
N TRP A 63 3.83 37.35 -12.51
CA TRP A 63 3.73 36.01 -11.95
C TRP A 63 3.78 36.05 -10.43
N GLY A 64 2.87 35.32 -9.80
CA GLY A 64 2.88 35.07 -8.36
C GLY A 64 3.86 33.96 -7.97
N GLU A 65 3.85 33.63 -6.68
CA GLU A 65 4.63 32.51 -6.16
C GLU A 65 4.24 31.20 -6.85
N THR A 66 5.23 30.32 -7.00
CA THR A 66 5.04 28.99 -7.60
C THR A 66 5.07 27.94 -6.50
N THR A 67 4.06 27.08 -6.47
CA THR A 67 4.00 25.95 -5.55
C THR A 67 4.46 24.69 -6.27
N ILE A 68 5.35 23.94 -5.64
CA ILE A 68 5.91 22.68 -6.14
C ILE A 68 5.76 21.63 -5.03
N VAL A 69 5.07 20.53 -5.34
CA VAL A 69 4.81 19.45 -4.38
C VAL A 69 5.14 18.11 -5.02
N GLU A 70 5.95 17.31 -4.35
CA GLU A 70 6.29 15.96 -4.77
C GLU A 70 5.33 14.95 -4.13
N PHE A 71 4.94 13.94 -4.89
CA PHE A 71 4.21 12.79 -4.37
C PHE A 71 4.55 11.53 -5.16
N VAL A 72 4.24 10.39 -4.57
CA VAL A 72 4.37 9.08 -5.23
C VAL A 72 2.98 8.47 -5.38
N THR A 73 2.68 7.94 -6.56
CA THR A 73 1.47 7.15 -6.74
C THR A 73 1.60 5.84 -5.98
N ASN A 74 0.52 5.37 -5.39
CA ASN A 74 0.53 4.06 -4.75
C ASN A 74 0.93 2.99 -5.78
N THR A 75 1.60 1.95 -5.30
CA THR A 75 1.65 0.69 -6.02
C THR A 75 0.23 0.26 -6.35
N ASP A 76 -0.02 -0.13 -7.60
CA ASP A 76 -1.28 -0.76 -8.00
C ASP A 76 -1.58 -1.82 -6.94
N GLY A 77 -2.76 -1.76 -6.29
CA GLY A 77 -3.11 -2.25 -4.92
C GLY A 77 -2.77 -3.70 -4.54
N CYS A 78 -1.55 -4.10 -4.80
CA CYS A 78 -0.89 -5.38 -4.66
C CYS A 78 0.62 -5.13 -4.64
N ALA A 79 1.08 -4.08 -3.94
CA ALA A 79 2.33 -4.27 -3.23
C ALA A 79 2.07 -5.43 -2.26
N GLU A 80 2.53 -6.63 -2.63
CA GLU A 80 2.97 -7.59 -1.64
C GLU A 80 3.97 -6.85 -0.75
N LEU A 81 3.46 -6.20 0.30
CA LEU A 81 4.19 -6.04 1.53
C LEU A 81 4.90 -7.38 1.73
N SER A 82 6.22 -7.36 1.88
CA SER A 82 6.99 -8.52 2.31
C SER A 82 6.54 -8.90 3.73
N ARG A 83 5.31 -9.36 3.87
CA ARG A 83 4.72 -9.82 5.12
C ARG A 83 5.34 -11.21 5.28
N ALA A 84 6.07 -11.43 6.37
CA ALA A 84 6.68 -12.71 6.72
C ALA A 84 5.84 -13.91 6.24
N ASN A 85 6.42 -14.83 5.46
CA ASN A 85 5.71 -16.01 4.99
C ASN A 85 5.09 -16.74 6.20
N LEU A 86 3.83 -17.14 6.11
CA LEU A 86 3.16 -17.93 7.13
C LEU A 86 2.98 -19.32 6.54
N ASN A 87 3.74 -20.30 7.02
CA ASN A 87 3.67 -21.68 6.55
C ASN A 87 2.97 -22.54 7.59
N ILE A 88 2.04 -23.37 7.14
CA ILE A 88 1.24 -24.24 8.01
C ILE A 88 1.24 -25.66 7.42
N TYR A 89 1.82 -26.61 8.15
CA TYR A 89 1.99 -27.98 7.66
C TYR A 89 2.06 -29.01 8.81
N PRO A 90 1.61 -30.27 8.60
CA PRO A 90 0.84 -30.71 7.45
C PRO A 90 -0.55 -30.07 7.41
N ASN A 91 -1.09 -29.94 6.21
CA ASN A 91 -2.47 -29.52 5.99
C ASN A 91 -3.02 -30.35 4.81
N PRO A 92 -3.92 -31.32 5.04
CA PRO A 92 -4.64 -31.59 6.29
C PRO A 92 -3.78 -32.10 7.47
N ALA A 93 -4.18 -31.79 8.70
CA ALA A 93 -3.53 -32.19 9.96
C ALA A 93 -4.37 -33.22 10.72
N LYS A 94 -3.71 -34.12 11.47
CA LYS A 94 -4.36 -35.13 12.33
C LYS A 94 -4.03 -34.92 13.80
N ASP A 95 -2.75 -35.03 14.13
CA ASP A 95 -2.29 -35.00 15.53
C ASP A 95 -1.68 -33.64 15.89
N PHE A 96 -0.94 -33.05 14.95
CA PHE A 96 -0.26 -31.77 15.13
C PHE A 96 -0.21 -30.97 13.83
N VAL A 97 0.00 -29.66 13.99
CA VAL A 97 0.33 -28.74 12.90
C VAL A 97 1.53 -27.90 13.32
N LYS A 98 2.48 -27.73 12.40
CA LYS A 98 3.57 -26.77 12.53
C LYS A 98 3.19 -25.47 11.86
N VAL A 99 3.37 -24.38 12.60
CA VAL A 99 3.18 -23.01 12.14
C VAL A 99 4.54 -22.35 12.16
N SER A 100 5.04 -21.90 11.02
CA SER A 100 6.29 -21.17 10.93
C SER A 100 6.14 -19.83 10.21
N THR A 101 6.93 -18.86 10.64
CA THR A 101 6.99 -17.52 10.06
C THR A 101 8.42 -17.04 9.92
N ASP A 102 8.69 -16.20 8.93
CA ASP A 102 10.01 -15.57 8.76
C ASP A 102 10.36 -14.58 9.88
N ASN A 103 9.41 -14.26 10.77
CA ASN A 103 9.63 -13.36 11.90
C ASN A 103 10.07 -14.13 13.14
N SER A 104 11.24 -13.80 13.68
CA SER A 104 11.78 -14.38 14.92
C SER A 104 11.33 -13.64 16.19
N GLN A 105 10.53 -12.58 16.06
CA GLN A 105 9.94 -11.88 17.21
C GLN A 105 8.82 -12.69 17.85
N GLN A 106 8.61 -12.48 19.15
CA GLN A 106 7.48 -13.02 19.89
C GLN A 106 6.16 -12.60 19.22
N THR A 107 5.32 -13.57 18.91
CA THR A 107 4.02 -13.36 18.27
C THR A 107 2.96 -14.26 18.87
N THR A 108 1.70 -13.92 18.66
CA THR A 108 0.56 -14.68 19.13
C THR A 108 -0.10 -15.39 17.94
N VAL A 109 -0.21 -16.70 18.05
CA VAL A 109 -0.98 -17.55 17.14
C VAL A 109 -2.39 -17.68 17.68
N LYS A 110 -3.39 -17.32 16.88
CA LYS A 110 -4.81 -17.42 17.23
C LYS A 110 -5.52 -18.35 16.27
N ILE A 111 -6.25 -19.33 16.79
CA ILE A 111 -6.97 -20.31 15.98
C ILE A 111 -8.46 -20.07 16.12
N TYR A 112 -9.17 -20.00 14.99
CA TYR A 112 -10.61 -19.76 14.94
C TYR A 112 -11.33 -20.90 14.22
N ASN A 113 -12.58 -21.16 14.60
CA ASN A 113 -13.46 -22.05 13.85
C ASN A 113 -14.19 -21.31 12.71
N THR A 114 -15.02 -22.03 11.95
CA THR A 114 -15.76 -21.47 10.79
C THR A 114 -16.77 -20.37 11.13
N VAL A 115 -17.19 -20.26 12.39
CA VAL A 115 -18.09 -19.18 12.85
C VAL A 115 -17.31 -18.01 13.47
N GLY A 116 -15.97 -18.02 13.41
CA GLY A 116 -15.12 -16.94 13.91
C GLY A 116 -14.88 -16.95 15.42
N MET A 117 -15.25 -18.02 16.12
CA MET A 117 -14.94 -18.16 17.55
C MET A 117 -13.48 -18.55 17.75
N LEU A 118 -12.82 -17.89 18.70
CA LEU A 118 -11.46 -18.23 19.14
C LEU A 118 -11.50 -19.61 19.83
N VAL A 119 -10.71 -20.54 19.30
CA VAL A 119 -10.53 -21.91 19.80
C VAL A 119 -9.32 -21.96 20.72
N GLU A 120 -8.20 -21.36 20.30
CA GLU A 120 -6.94 -21.38 21.04
C GLU A 120 -6.10 -20.14 20.74
N GLU A 121 -5.31 -19.69 21.73
CA GLU A 121 -4.37 -18.58 21.63
C GLU A 121 -3.04 -18.98 22.28
N ILE A 122 -1.95 -18.92 21.51
CA ILE A 122 -0.64 -19.47 21.89
C ILE A 122 0.46 -18.46 21.58
N GLU A 123 1.40 -18.26 22.51
CA GLU A 123 2.59 -17.45 22.26
C GLU A 123 3.68 -18.26 21.55
N MET A 124 4.20 -17.72 20.46
CA MET A 124 5.30 -18.27 19.67
C MET A 124 6.52 -17.35 19.80
N ASN A 125 7.63 -17.89 20.34
CA ASN A 125 8.82 -17.10 20.69
C ASN A 125 9.97 -17.22 19.67
N SER A 126 9.94 -18.20 18.77
CA SER A 126 11.07 -18.57 17.91
C SER A 126 10.75 -18.59 16.41
N GLY A 127 9.63 -17.98 16.00
CA GLY A 127 9.17 -17.99 14.61
C GLY A 127 8.64 -19.34 14.12
N GLU A 128 8.72 -20.41 14.92
CA GLU A 128 8.07 -21.69 14.66
C GLU A 128 7.46 -22.24 15.95
N ILE A 129 6.31 -22.90 15.84
CA ILE A 129 5.64 -23.62 16.91
C ILE A 129 4.93 -24.86 16.37
N GLU A 130 4.89 -25.92 17.17
CA GLU A 130 4.07 -27.10 16.94
C GLU A 130 2.85 -27.03 17.85
N ILE A 131 1.66 -27.19 17.27
CA ILE A 131 0.37 -27.10 17.94
C ILE A 131 -0.29 -28.46 17.86
N ASN A 132 -0.65 -29.03 19.00
CA ASN A 132 -1.41 -30.27 19.05
C ASN A 132 -2.86 -29.99 18.65
N VAL A 133 -3.35 -30.72 17.65
CA VAL A 133 -4.74 -30.62 17.16
C VAL A 133 -5.49 -31.95 17.28
N SER A 134 -4.96 -32.94 18.01
CA SER A 134 -5.59 -34.27 18.13
C SER A 134 -6.97 -34.22 18.81
N ASP A 135 -7.20 -33.21 19.65
CA ASP A 135 -8.47 -33.01 20.36
C ASP A 135 -9.45 -32.12 19.59
N TYR A 136 -9.05 -31.61 18.42
CA TYR A 136 -9.89 -30.76 17.60
C TYR A 136 -10.91 -31.63 16.85
N LYS A 137 -12.13 -31.10 16.67
CA LYS A 137 -13.10 -31.76 15.80
C LYS A 137 -12.65 -31.62 14.35
N SER A 138 -12.80 -32.67 13.56
CA SER A 138 -12.57 -32.64 12.11
C SER A 138 -13.33 -31.48 11.46
N GLY A 139 -12.66 -30.70 10.63
CA GLY A 139 -13.25 -29.51 10.03
C GLY A 139 -12.25 -28.45 9.59
N ILE A 140 -12.77 -27.27 9.29
CA ILE A 140 -12.00 -26.12 8.82
C ILE A 140 -11.75 -25.17 9.99
N TYR A 141 -10.50 -24.74 10.12
CA TYR A 141 -10.05 -23.74 11.07
C TYR A 141 -9.27 -22.65 10.35
N PHE A 142 -9.13 -21.50 11.00
CA PHE A 142 -8.35 -20.37 10.51
C PHE A 142 -7.28 -20.02 11.53
N ILE A 143 -6.02 -20.07 11.11
CA ILE A 143 -4.88 -19.68 11.94
C ILE A 143 -4.51 -18.24 11.58
N ASN A 144 -4.54 -17.37 12.57
CA ASN A 144 -4.12 -15.98 12.46
C ASN A 144 -2.79 -15.76 13.21
N VAL A 145 -1.79 -15.26 12.49
CA VAL A 145 -0.52 -14.82 13.07
C VAL A 145 -0.23 -13.42 12.56
N ASN A 146 -0.18 -12.42 13.46
CA ASN A 146 0.07 -11.02 13.11
C ASN A 146 -0.81 -10.47 11.96
N GLY A 147 -2.09 -10.86 11.95
CA GLY A 147 -3.06 -10.42 10.93
C GLY A 147 -2.91 -11.11 9.58
N LYS A 148 -2.05 -12.13 9.44
CA LYS A 148 -2.11 -13.10 8.34
C LYS A 148 -2.99 -14.25 8.73
N VAL A 149 -3.90 -14.66 7.85
CA VAL A 149 -4.83 -15.75 8.09
C VAL A 149 -4.61 -16.85 7.07
N GLU A 150 -4.43 -18.07 7.54
CA GLU A 150 -4.30 -19.26 6.71
C GLU A 150 -5.36 -20.30 7.10
N LYS A 151 -5.82 -21.06 6.10
CA LYS A 151 -6.84 -22.10 6.30
C LYS A 151 -6.18 -23.42 6.70
N LEU A 152 -6.57 -23.98 7.84
CA LEU A 152 -6.19 -25.31 8.30
C LEU A 152 -7.36 -26.28 8.15
N ILE A 153 -7.09 -27.48 7.63
CA ILE A 153 -8.02 -28.60 7.60
C ILE A 153 -7.55 -29.61 8.64
N VAL A 154 -8.42 -29.96 9.59
CA VAL A 154 -8.18 -31.02 10.58
C VAL A 154 -9.02 -32.24 10.21
N GLU A 155 -8.42 -33.43 10.20
CA GLU A 155 -9.06 -34.73 9.92
C GLU A 155 -9.56 -35.44 11.16
#